data_AF-A0AAV5LFW5-F1
#
_entry.id   AF-A0AAV5LFW5-F1
#
_cell.length_a   1.000
_cell.length_b   1.000
_cell.length_c   1.000
_cell.angle_alpha   90.00
_cell.angle_beta   90.00
_cell.angle_gamma   90.00
#
_symmetry.space_group_name_H-M   'P 1'
#
loop_
_entity.id
_entity.type
_entity.pdbx_description
1 polymer ?
#
loop_
_entity_poly.entity_id
_entity_poly.type
_entity_poly.pdbx_seq_one_letter_code
_entity_poly.pdbx_strand_id
1 'polypeptide(L)'
;MGEIKDNDAYEEELLDYEEEDEKALDSVHAKGAESAKKGYVGIHSSGFRDFLLKPELLRAIVDSGFEHPSEVQHECIPQAILGMDVICQAKSGMGKTAVFVLSTLQQIEPVSGQVAALILCHTRELAYQVCHSLEN
;
A
#
# COMPACT_ATOMS: atom_id res chain seq x y z
N MET A 1 40.75 -6.18 -36.04
CA MET A 1 39.44 -5.50 -35.98
C MET A 1 38.56 -6.32 -35.06
N GLY A 2 38.27 -5.79 -33.86
CA GLY A 2 37.55 -6.50 -32.80
C GLY A 2 38.12 -6.12 -31.44
N GLU A 3 37.93 -4.88 -31.03
CA GLU A 3 38.29 -4.40 -29.70
C GLU A 3 37.36 -5.05 -28.66
N ILE A 4 37.95 -5.69 -27.66
CA ILE A 4 37.28 -6.08 -26.42
C ILE A 4 37.13 -4.79 -25.64
N LYS A 5 35.92 -4.23 -25.59
CA LYS A 5 35.58 -3.10 -24.73
C LYS A 5 34.99 -3.63 -23.43
N ASP A 6 35.82 -3.47 -22.41
CA ASP A 6 35.61 -3.40 -20.97
C ASP A 6 34.16 -3.50 -20.46
N ASN A 7 34.01 -4.44 -19.54
CA ASN A 7 32.82 -4.84 -18.80
C ASN A 7 32.57 -3.93 -17.57
N ASP A 8 32.77 -2.62 -17.71
CA ASP A 8 32.77 -1.66 -16.58
C ASP A 8 31.62 -0.65 -16.63
N ALA A 9 30.40 -1.09 -16.99
CA ALA A 9 29.26 -0.17 -17.20
C ALA A 9 28.01 -0.49 -16.35
N TYR A 10 28.09 -1.41 -15.39
CA TYR A 10 26.91 -1.82 -14.60
C TYR A 10 27.05 -1.65 -13.07
N GLU A 11 28.07 -0.92 -12.60
CA GLU A 11 28.31 -0.72 -11.16
C GLU A 11 28.00 0.69 -10.62
N GLU A 12 27.54 1.66 -11.43
CA GLU A 12 27.32 3.05 -10.99
C GLU A 12 25.85 3.52 -10.98
N GLU A 13 24.92 2.74 -10.43
CA GLU A 13 23.64 3.31 -9.98
C GLU A 13 23.05 2.57 -8.77
N LEU A 14 23.87 2.36 -7.74
CA LEU A 14 23.34 2.15 -6.39
C LEU A 14 22.83 3.50 -5.89
N LEU A 15 21.50 3.64 -5.81
CA LEU A 15 20.87 4.78 -5.15
C LEU A 15 21.14 4.71 -3.64
N ASP A 16 21.99 5.59 -3.15
CA ASP A 16 22.23 5.81 -1.73
C ASP A 16 20.97 6.43 -1.10
N TYR A 17 20.20 5.61 -0.38
CA TYR A 17 19.12 6.09 0.48
C TYR A 17 19.76 6.71 1.73
N GLU A 18 20.09 8.00 1.69
CA GLU A 18 20.33 8.73 2.94
C GLU A 18 19.03 8.73 3.76
N GLU A 19 19.11 8.21 4.99
CA GLU A 19 18.01 8.25 5.96
C GLU A 19 17.73 9.71 6.33
N GLU A 20 16.71 10.33 5.73
CA GLU A 20 16.23 11.64 6.17
C GLU A 20 15.55 11.49 7.53
N ASP A 21 16.23 11.96 8.58
CA ASP A 21 15.73 12.08 9.95
C ASP A 21 14.36 12.78 10.01
N GLU A 22 13.31 12.07 10.43
CA GLU A 22 12.00 12.65 10.71
C GLU A 22 12.09 13.66 11.86
N LYS A 23 11.99 14.96 11.56
CA LYS A 23 11.76 15.99 12.57
C LYS A 23 10.28 16.06 12.92
N ALA A 24 9.99 15.76 14.18
CA ALA A 24 8.69 15.90 14.83
C ALA A 24 8.06 17.30 14.61
N LEU A 25 6.79 17.31 14.21
CA LEU A 25 6.00 18.53 14.05
C LEU A 25 5.29 18.88 15.36
N ASP A 26 5.77 19.94 16.01
CA ASP A 26 5.09 20.59 17.12
C ASP A 26 4.15 21.70 16.60
N SER A 27 3.03 21.87 17.31
CA SER A 27 1.87 22.69 16.93
C SER A 27 2.07 24.22 16.99
N VAL A 28 1.13 24.94 16.33
CA VAL A 28 0.57 26.30 16.61
C VAL A 28 0.80 27.42 15.53
N HIS A 29 -0.31 27.77 14.87
CA HIS A 29 -0.81 29.07 14.33
C HIS A 29 0.11 30.24 13.87
N ALA A 30 -0.21 30.71 12.65
CA ALA A 30 -0.42 32.10 12.18
C ALA A 30 0.61 32.83 11.25
N LYS A 31 0.14 33.02 10.00
CA LYS A 31 0.29 34.15 9.03
C LYS A 31 1.64 34.46 8.34
N GLY A 32 1.62 34.37 7.00
CA GLY A 32 2.15 35.42 6.10
C GLY A 32 3.09 35.01 4.96
N ALA A 33 2.71 35.41 3.73
CA ALA A 33 3.50 35.66 2.51
C ALA A 33 3.75 34.50 1.51
N GLU A 34 3.27 34.73 0.28
CA GLU A 34 3.48 33.94 -0.94
C GLU A 34 4.94 33.92 -1.41
N SER A 35 5.39 32.74 -1.85
CA SER A 35 6.35 32.60 -2.93
C SER A 35 6.02 31.35 -3.72
N ALA A 36 5.71 31.54 -5.00
CA ALA A 36 5.34 30.50 -5.94
C ALA A 36 6.48 29.46 -6.08
N LYS A 37 6.28 28.28 -5.50
CA LYS A 37 6.95 27.04 -5.90
C LYS A 37 5.89 26.10 -6.44
N LYS A 38 6.12 25.64 -7.68
CA LYS A 38 5.27 24.69 -8.42
C LYS A 38 4.83 23.54 -7.50
N GLY A 39 3.52 23.36 -7.42
CA GLY A 39 2.87 22.55 -6.41
C GLY A 39 3.21 21.07 -6.49
N TYR A 40 3.56 20.52 -5.33
CA TYR A 40 2.98 19.24 -4.95
C TYR A 40 1.57 19.57 -4.48
N VAL A 41 0.61 19.41 -5.39
CA VAL A 41 -0.81 19.34 -5.02
C VAL A 41 -0.88 18.26 -3.95
N GLY A 42 -1.32 18.65 -2.75
CA GLY A 42 -1.39 17.74 -1.61
C GLY A 42 -1.99 16.42 -2.07
N ILE A 43 -1.32 15.32 -1.74
CA ILE A 43 -1.87 13.96 -1.88
C ILE A 43 -3.32 14.11 -1.46
N HIS A 44 -4.24 13.93 -2.41
CA HIS A 44 -5.66 13.98 -2.10
C HIS A 44 -5.80 13.13 -0.84
N SER A 45 -6.29 13.72 0.25
CA SER A 45 -6.59 13.00 1.49
C SER A 45 -7.78 12.09 1.19
N SER A 46 -7.58 11.12 0.31
CA SER A 46 -8.59 10.19 -0.12
C SER A 46 -8.67 9.12 0.94
N GLY A 47 -9.84 9.00 1.55
CA GLY A 47 -10.08 7.98 2.55
C GLY A 47 -10.31 6.64 1.88
N PHE A 48 -10.44 5.58 2.67
CA PHE A 48 -10.89 4.28 2.18
C PHE A 48 -12.24 4.33 1.43
N ARG A 49 -13.05 5.37 1.67
CA ARG A 49 -14.33 5.60 0.97
C ARG A 49 -14.16 5.85 -0.53
N ASP A 50 -13.01 6.36 -0.96
CA ASP A 50 -12.75 6.67 -2.37
C ASP A 50 -12.41 5.43 -3.19
N PHE A 51 -12.13 4.30 -2.52
CA PHE A 51 -11.94 3.00 -3.16
C PHE A 51 -13.24 2.31 -3.58
N LEU A 52 -14.41 2.89 -3.27
CA LEU A 52 -15.74 2.34 -3.64
C LEU A 52 -15.95 0.89 -3.17
N LEU A 53 -15.43 0.57 -1.97
CA LEU A 53 -15.58 -0.74 -1.35
C LEU A 53 -17.02 -0.99 -0.89
N LYS A 54 -17.38 -2.27 -0.72
CA LYS A 54 -18.65 -2.70 -0.12
C LYS A 54 -18.85 -2.01 1.25
N PRO A 55 -20.08 -1.59 1.61
CA PRO A 55 -20.35 -0.86 2.85
C PRO A 55 -19.87 -1.59 4.12
N GLU A 56 -19.99 -2.92 4.15
CA GLU A 56 -19.53 -3.78 5.24
C GLU A 56 -18.01 -3.73 5.42
N LEU A 57 -17.23 -3.63 4.34
CA LEU A 57 -15.77 -3.49 4.41
C LEU A 57 -15.38 -2.12 4.93
N LEU A 58 -16.04 -1.05 4.45
CA LEU A 58 -15.79 0.30 4.97
C LEU A 58 -16.08 0.40 6.47
N ARG A 59 -17.10 -0.29 6.95
CA ARG A 59 -17.38 -0.38 8.38
C ARG A 59 -16.28 -1.13 9.13
N ALA A 60 -15.87 -2.31 8.66
CA ALA A 60 -14.81 -3.09 9.30
C ALA A 60 -13.47 -2.33 9.38
N ILE A 61 -13.14 -1.56 8.34
CA ILE A 61 -11.95 -0.69 8.29
C ILE A 61 -12.00 0.36 9.42
N VAL A 62 -13.14 1.02 9.61
CA VAL A 62 -13.34 2.03 10.66
C VAL A 62 -13.33 1.38 12.05
N ASP A 63 -14.02 0.25 12.21
CA ASP A 63 -14.07 -0.50 13.48
C ASP A 63 -12.67 -1.02 13.87
N SER A 64 -11.80 -1.29 12.89
CA SER A 64 -10.39 -1.64 13.08
C SER A 64 -9.48 -0.45 13.38
N GLY A 65 -10.00 0.79 13.34
CA GLY A 65 -9.25 2.01 13.64
C GLY A 65 -8.39 2.56 12.49
N PHE A 66 -8.63 2.13 11.24
CA PHE A 66 -7.92 2.68 10.08
C PHE A 66 -8.62 3.96 9.57
N GLU A 67 -7.91 5.08 9.62
CA GLU A 67 -8.42 6.38 9.18
C GLU A 67 -7.97 6.74 7.75
N HIS A 68 -6.68 6.54 7.47
CA HIS A 68 -6.05 6.91 6.20
C HIS A 68 -5.34 5.71 5.57
N PRO A 69 -5.47 5.49 4.25
CA PRO A 69 -4.74 4.42 3.59
C PRO A 69 -3.24 4.77 3.52
N SER A 70 -2.39 3.74 3.58
CA SER A 70 -0.97 3.91 3.28
C SER A 70 -0.74 4.11 1.78
N GLU A 71 0.43 4.61 1.39
CA GLU A 71 0.80 4.81 -0.03
C GLU A 71 0.64 3.52 -0.85
N VAL A 72 1.13 2.39 -0.33
CA VAL A 72 0.99 1.10 -1.02
C VAL A 72 -0.47 0.66 -1.16
N GLN A 73 -1.34 1.03 -0.21
CA GLN A 73 -2.77 0.76 -0.30
C GLN A 73 -3.44 1.65 -1.35
N HIS A 74 -3.09 2.94 -1.39
CA HIS A 74 -3.57 3.88 -2.39
C HIS A 74 -3.24 3.44 -3.82
N GLU A 75 -2.02 2.98 -4.05
CA GLU A 75 -1.58 2.54 -5.38
C GLU A 75 -2.20 1.19 -5.76
N CYS A 76 -2.25 0.23 -4.83
CA CYS A 76 -2.59 -1.15 -5.17
C CYS A 76 -4.09 -1.46 -5.10
N ILE A 77 -4.84 -0.92 -4.12
CA ILE A 77 -6.25 -1.30 -3.91
C ILE A 77 -7.11 -1.00 -5.15
N PRO A 78 -7.06 0.19 -5.77
CA PRO A 78 -7.92 0.51 -6.91
C PRO A 78 -7.74 -0.44 -8.10
N GLN A 79 -6.51 -0.89 -8.37
CA GLN A 79 -6.25 -1.85 -9.45
C GLN A 79 -6.64 -3.28 -9.02
N ALA A 80 -6.32 -3.66 -7.78
CA ALA A 80 -6.59 -4.99 -7.26
C ALA A 80 -8.10 -5.31 -7.19
N ILE A 81 -8.95 -4.35 -6.83
CA ILE A 81 -10.41 -4.55 -6.77
C ILE A 81 -11.05 -4.72 -8.16
N LEU A 82 -10.35 -4.32 -9.22
CA LEU A 82 -10.77 -4.54 -10.61
C LEU A 82 -10.35 -5.93 -11.13
N GLY A 83 -9.74 -6.76 -10.30
CA GLY A 83 -9.28 -8.11 -10.66
C GLY A 83 -7.99 -8.12 -11.48
N MET A 84 -7.22 -7.03 -11.43
CA MET A 84 -5.91 -6.96 -12.08
C MET A 84 -4.85 -7.67 -11.25
N ASP A 85 -3.89 -8.31 -11.92
CA ASP A 85 -2.70 -8.86 -11.28
C ASP A 85 -1.82 -7.72 -10.76
N VAL A 86 -1.41 -7.81 -9.50
CA VAL A 86 -0.61 -6.77 -8.82
C VAL A 86 0.68 -7.37 -8.29
N ILE A 87 1.81 -6.76 -8.67
CA ILE A 87 3.09 -6.95 -8.00
C ILE A 87 3.34 -5.72 -7.12
N CYS A 88 3.50 -5.95 -5.82
CA CYS A 88 3.64 -4.91 -4.83
C CYS A 88 4.92 -5.14 -4.00
N GLN A 89 5.81 -4.15 -4.00
CA GLN A 89 6.98 -4.10 -3.13
C GLN A 89 6.86 -2.91 -2.18
N ALA A 90 6.88 -3.19 -0.88
CA ALA A 90 6.90 -2.15 0.15
C ALA A 90 7.58 -2.67 1.41
N LYS A 91 8.03 -1.77 2.29
CA LYS A 91 8.62 -2.11 3.60
C LYS A 91 7.63 -2.91 4.46
N SER A 92 8.16 -3.66 5.43
CA SER A 92 7.32 -4.36 6.42
C SER A 92 6.48 -3.35 7.20
N GLY A 93 5.27 -3.73 7.62
CA GLY A 93 4.37 -2.83 8.38
C GLY A 93 3.59 -1.82 7.54
N MET A 94 3.89 -1.62 6.25
CA MET A 94 3.19 -0.65 5.38
C MET A 94 1.76 -1.05 4.98
N GLY A 95 1.19 -2.12 5.54
CA GLY A 95 -0.20 -2.50 5.29
C GLY A 95 -0.46 -3.29 4.00
N LYS A 96 0.56 -3.96 3.43
CA LYS A 96 0.40 -4.86 2.26
C LYS A 96 -0.65 -5.95 2.46
N THR A 97 -0.80 -6.45 3.69
CA THR A 97 -1.83 -7.45 4.02
C THR A 97 -3.24 -6.93 3.75
N ALA A 98 -3.53 -5.69 4.15
CA ALA A 98 -4.83 -5.08 3.91
C ALA A 98 -5.14 -4.93 2.42
N VAL A 99 -4.13 -4.75 1.55
CA VAL A 99 -4.32 -4.67 0.10
C VAL A 99 -5.01 -5.92 -0.43
N PHE A 100 -4.41 -7.10 -0.22
CA PHE A 100 -4.98 -8.34 -0.75
C PHE A 100 -6.20 -8.82 0.04
N VAL A 101 -6.30 -8.51 1.34
CA VAL A 101 -7.49 -8.84 2.15
C VAL A 101 -8.70 -8.07 1.65
N LEU A 102 -8.60 -6.74 1.53
CA LEU A 102 -9.71 -5.90 1.09
C LEU A 102 -10.07 -6.20 -0.37
N SER A 103 -9.08 -6.36 -1.26
CA SER A 103 -9.37 -6.64 -2.67
C SER A 103 -10.02 -8.01 -2.86
N THR A 104 -9.60 -9.03 -2.10
CA THR A 104 -10.21 -10.37 -2.16
C THR A 104 -11.64 -10.35 -1.66
N LEU A 105 -11.89 -9.77 -0.48
CA LEU A 105 -13.24 -9.70 0.10
C LEU A 105 -14.20 -8.84 -0.73
N GLN A 106 -13.68 -7.80 -1.39
CA GLN A 106 -14.45 -6.98 -2.31
C GLN A 106 -14.97 -7.81 -3.50
N GLN A 107 -14.17 -8.73 -4.01
CA GLN A 107 -14.48 -9.49 -5.23
C GLN A 107 -15.14 -10.84 -4.98
N ILE A 108 -15.00 -11.41 -3.79
CA ILE A 108 -15.55 -12.73 -3.48
C ILE A 108 -17.08 -12.73 -3.57
N GLU A 109 -17.59 -13.77 -4.24
CA GLU A 109 -18.98 -14.19 -4.21
C GLU A 109 -19.01 -15.58 -3.52
N PRO A 110 -19.40 -15.66 -2.24
CA PRO A 110 -19.25 -16.87 -1.46
C PRO A 110 -20.24 -17.97 -1.91
N VAL A 111 -19.69 -19.11 -2.33
CA VAL A 111 -20.48 -20.31 -2.67
C VAL A 111 -20.22 -21.40 -1.63
N SER A 112 -21.28 -21.90 -1.00
CA SER A 112 -21.18 -22.90 0.06
C SER A 112 -20.38 -24.13 -0.40
N GLY A 113 -19.35 -24.48 0.37
CA GLY A 113 -18.49 -25.64 0.11
C GLY A 113 -17.43 -25.43 -0.98
N GLN A 114 -17.26 -24.21 -1.51
CA GLN A 114 -16.22 -23.90 -2.49
C GLN A 114 -15.17 -22.95 -1.90
N VAL A 115 -13.90 -23.19 -2.26
CA VAL A 115 -12.79 -22.29 -1.95
C VAL A 115 -12.72 -21.23 -3.04
N ALA A 116 -12.94 -19.95 -2.68
CA ALA A 116 -12.94 -18.83 -3.63
C ALA A 116 -11.62 -18.05 -3.68
N ALA A 117 -10.76 -18.18 -2.67
CA ALA A 117 -9.45 -17.53 -2.62
C ALA A 117 -8.41 -18.41 -1.91
N LEU A 118 -7.15 -18.30 -2.32
CA LEU A 118 -6.00 -18.97 -1.70
C LEU A 118 -4.90 -17.94 -1.43
N ILE A 119 -4.49 -17.84 -0.17
CA ILE A 119 -3.36 -16.99 0.25
C ILE A 119 -2.23 -17.90 0.72
N LEU A 120 -1.05 -17.73 0.12
CA LEU A 120 0.15 -18.50 0.46
C LEU A 120 1.15 -17.63 1.23
N CYS A 121 1.71 -18.17 2.30
CA CYS A 121 2.69 -17.52 3.15
C CYS A 121 3.92 -18.43 3.32
N HIS A 122 5.09 -17.83 3.57
CA HIS A 122 6.35 -18.57 3.75
C HIS A 122 6.51 -19.14 5.17
N THR A 123 5.76 -18.63 6.15
CA THR A 123 5.78 -19.07 7.55
C THR A 123 4.36 -19.30 8.08
N ARG A 124 4.26 -20.19 9.07
CA ARG A 124 2.99 -20.54 9.71
C ARG A 124 2.43 -19.39 10.55
N GLU A 125 3.32 -18.67 11.20
CA GLU A 125 3.01 -17.54 12.06
C GLU A 125 2.39 -16.40 11.24
N LEU A 126 2.94 -16.14 10.05
CA LEU A 126 2.37 -15.15 9.14
C LEU A 126 1.00 -15.60 8.62
N ALA A 127 0.85 -16.88 8.24
CA ALA A 127 -0.46 -17.41 7.84
C ALA A 127 -1.51 -17.24 8.95
N TYR A 128 -1.13 -17.45 10.21
CA TYR A 128 -2.03 -17.24 11.35
C TYR A 128 -2.43 -15.76 11.52
N GLN A 129 -1.46 -14.83 11.41
CA GLN A 129 -1.74 -13.39 11.46
C GLN A 129 -2.67 -12.92 10.32
N VAL A 130 -2.44 -13.43 9.11
CA VAL A 130 -3.29 -13.12 7.95
C VAL A 130 -4.69 -13.68 8.15
N CYS A 131 -4.82 -14.91 8.66
CA CYS A 131 -6.13 -15.51 8.96
C CYS A 131 -6.92 -14.65 9.96
N HIS A 132 -6.27 -14.19 11.03
CA HIS A 132 -6.91 -13.32 12.00
C HIS A 132 -7.36 -11.98 11.40
N SER A 133 -6.61 -11.46 10.42
CA SER A 133 -6.97 -10.23 9.70
C SER A 133 -8.21 -10.37 8.81
N LEU A 134 -8.64 -11.60 8.50
CA LEU A 134 -9.86 -11.88 7.72
C LEU A 134 -11.11 -12.06 8.60
N GLU A 135 -10.93 -12.31 9.90
CA GLU A 135 -12.02 -12.63 10.83
C GLU A 135 -12.62 -11.38 11.51
N ASN A 136 -11.85 -10.29 11.56
CA ASN A 136 -12.21 -9.02 12.20
C ASN A 136 -12.82 -8.04 11.19
#